data_AF-A0A453G5F2-F1
#
_entry.id   AF-A0A453G5F2-F1
#
_cell.length_a   1.000
_cell.length_b   1.000
_cell.length_c   1.000
_cell.angle_alpha   90.00
_cell.angle_beta   90.00
_cell.angle_gamma   90.00
#
_symmetry.space_group_name_H-M   'P 1'
#
loop_
_entity.id
_entity.type
_entity.pdbx_description
1 polymer ?
#
loop_
_entity_poly.entity_id
_entity_poly.type
_entity_poly.pdbx_seq_one_letter_code
_entity_poly.pdbx_strand_id
1 'polypeptide(L)'
;MARVEKVAGGEGQVEVVVGVDGKGAIECRICQEEGEEAAMDSPCACTGTLKFAHRKCIQRWCDKKGNITCEICNQVYSPNYVLPPTKCCSDEMGMDLR
;
A
#
# COMPACT_ATOMS: atom_id res chain seq x y z
N MET A 1 -24.42 -22.21 41.00
CA MET A 1 -23.94 -21.34 42.10
C MET A 1 -22.78 -20.52 41.55
N ALA A 2 -23.06 -19.32 41.07
CA ALA A 2 -22.03 -18.45 40.51
C ALA A 2 -21.33 -17.74 41.67
N ARG A 3 -20.02 -17.95 41.82
CA ARG A 3 -19.19 -17.15 42.72
C ARG A 3 -18.76 -15.90 41.96
N VAL A 4 -19.12 -14.74 42.50
CA VAL A 4 -18.62 -13.44 42.05
C VAL A 4 -17.43 -13.09 42.92
N GLU A 5 -16.25 -12.96 42.32
CA GLU A 5 -15.07 -12.42 43.00
C GLU A 5 -14.88 -10.98 42.53
N LYS A 6 -15.01 -10.05 43.48
CA LYS A 6 -14.81 -8.62 43.27
C LYS A 6 -13.32 -8.34 43.08
N VAL A 7 -12.95 -7.72 41.96
CA VAL A 7 -11.64 -7.06 41.83
C VAL A 7 -11.86 -5.54 41.87
N ALA A 8 -11.21 -4.90 42.84
CA ALA A 8 -11.12 -3.45 42.98
C ALA A 8 -9.76 -3.01 42.44
N GLY A 9 -9.74 -2.06 41.51
CA GLY A 9 -8.51 -1.47 40.98
C GLY A 9 -8.74 -0.96 39.57
N GLY A 10 -8.49 0.33 39.36
CA GLY A 10 -8.71 1.04 38.10
C GLY A 10 -7.73 0.66 36.99
N GLU A 11 -7.56 1.59 36.06
CA GLU A 11 -6.84 1.50 34.78
C GLU A 11 -7.66 0.81 33.67
N GLY A 12 -8.09 1.59 32.67
CA GLY A 12 -8.91 1.11 31.55
C GLY A 12 -8.18 0.06 30.71
N GLN A 13 -8.75 -1.15 30.65
CA GLN A 13 -8.38 -2.16 29.68
C GLN A 13 -9.12 -1.86 28.37
N VAL A 14 -8.41 -1.27 27.41
CA VAL A 14 -8.75 -1.46 26.01
C VAL A 14 -8.16 -2.80 25.59
N GLU A 15 -8.94 -3.87 25.74
CA GLU A 15 -8.59 -5.14 25.11
C GLU A 15 -8.90 -5.00 23.62
N VAL A 16 -7.89 -4.64 22.84
CA VAL A 16 -7.97 -4.77 21.38
C VAL A 16 -7.89 -6.26 21.11
N VAL A 17 -9.06 -6.92 21.07
CA VAL A 17 -9.16 -8.30 20.59
C VAL A 17 -8.88 -8.26 19.08
N VAL A 18 -7.61 -8.33 18.72
CA VAL A 18 -7.25 -8.65 17.34
C VAL A 18 -7.46 -10.15 17.22
N GLY A 19 -8.65 -10.55 16.75
CA GLY A 19 -8.91 -11.95 16.41
C GLY A 19 -7.92 -12.36 15.32
N VAL A 20 -6.89 -13.12 15.68
CA VAL A 20 -5.88 -13.62 14.72
C VAL A 20 -6.30 -15.02 14.28
N ASP A 21 -7.39 -15.08 13.51
CA ASP A 21 -7.80 -16.30 12.80
C ASP A 21 -7.73 -16.06 11.29
N GLY A 22 -6.59 -16.47 10.70
CA GLY A 22 -6.48 -16.80 9.28
C GLY A 22 -5.95 -15.68 8.38
N LYS A 23 -4.73 -15.90 7.84
CA LYS A 23 -4.07 -15.15 6.73
C LYS A 23 -4.47 -13.67 6.61
N GLY A 24 -3.70 -12.78 7.23
CA GLY A 24 -3.85 -11.34 7.03
C GLY A 24 -3.66 -10.98 5.55
N ALA A 25 -4.76 -10.83 4.82
CA ALA A 25 -4.75 -10.33 3.46
C ALA A 25 -4.33 -8.85 3.49
N ILE A 26 -3.35 -8.49 2.67
CA ILE A 26 -2.89 -7.12 2.51
C ILE A 26 -3.56 -6.56 1.27
N GLU A 27 -4.04 -5.32 1.31
CA GLU A 27 -4.61 -4.67 0.13
C GLU A 27 -3.54 -3.85 -0.60
N CYS A 28 -3.50 -3.97 -1.92
CA CYS A 28 -2.61 -3.18 -2.74
C CYS A 28 -3.17 -1.76 -2.87
N ARG A 29 -2.46 -0.75 -2.34
CA ARG A 29 -2.91 0.66 -2.34
C ARG A 29 -3.20 1.27 -3.72
N ILE A 30 -2.82 0.60 -4.81
CA ILE A 30 -2.94 1.10 -6.20
C ILE A 30 -4.14 0.48 -6.91
N CYS A 31 -4.40 -0.82 -6.74
CA CYS A 31 -5.50 -1.53 -7.41
C CYS A 31 -6.62 -1.97 -6.47
N GLN A 32 -6.44 -1.82 -5.16
CA GLN A 32 -7.40 -2.19 -4.12
C GLN A 32 -7.76 -3.69 -4.14
N GLU A 33 -6.85 -4.52 -4.66
CA GLU A 33 -6.99 -5.98 -4.64
C GLU A 33 -6.24 -6.54 -3.43
N GLU A 34 -6.87 -7.50 -2.77
CA GLU A 34 -6.31 -8.29 -1.68
C GLU A 34 -5.24 -9.25 -2.21
N GLY A 35 -4.14 -9.37 -1.48
CA GLY A 35 -3.04 -10.27 -1.81
C GLY A 35 -2.30 -10.74 -0.58
N GLU A 36 -1.49 -11.77 -0.78
CA GLU A 36 -0.60 -12.27 0.25
C GLU A 36 0.59 -11.30 0.42
N GLU A 37 1.15 -11.25 1.63
CA GLU A 37 2.34 -10.43 1.90
C GLU A 37 3.50 -10.73 0.93
N ALA A 38 3.65 -12.00 0.53
CA ALA A 38 4.68 -12.44 -0.41
C ALA A 38 4.46 -11.94 -1.85
N ALA A 39 3.23 -11.54 -2.20
CA ALA A 39 2.90 -10.98 -3.51
C ALA A 39 2.97 -9.44 -3.54
N MET A 40 3.19 -8.81 -2.38
CA MET A 40 3.26 -7.35 -2.23
C MET A 40 4.68 -6.87 -1.99
N ASP A 41 4.97 -5.69 -2.52
CA ASP A 41 6.25 -4.99 -2.38
C ASP A 41 6.06 -3.75 -1.50
N SER A 42 7.08 -3.39 -0.73
CA SER A 42 7.12 -2.15 0.05
C SER A 42 8.34 -1.32 -0.35
N PRO A 43 8.29 -0.64 -1.51
CA PRO A 43 9.47 -0.04 -2.13
C PRO A 43 9.90 1.29 -1.50
N CYS A 44 9.18 1.77 -0.49
CA CYS A 44 9.39 3.09 0.10
C CYS A 44 9.18 3.05 1.62
N ALA A 45 9.53 4.14 2.30
CA ALA A 45 9.47 4.26 3.75
C ALA A 45 8.05 4.53 4.32
N CYS A 46 6.99 4.29 3.54
CA CYS A 46 5.62 4.40 4.06
C CYS A 46 5.39 3.39 5.20
N THR A 47 4.54 3.75 6.16
CA THR A 47 4.16 2.90 7.29
C THR A 47 2.70 2.43 7.16
N GLY A 48 2.32 1.41 7.95
CA GLY A 48 0.98 0.83 7.90
C GLY A 48 0.70 0.07 6.61
N THR A 49 -0.57 0.01 6.21
CA THR A 49 -1.06 -0.70 5.01
C THR A 49 -0.69 0.03 3.71
N LEU A 50 -0.52 1.35 3.74
CA LEU A 50 -0.20 2.20 2.58
C LEU A 50 1.19 1.97 1.97
N LYS A 51 2.03 1.14 2.60
CA LYS A 51 3.34 0.78 2.06
C LYS A 51 3.27 -0.36 1.05
N PHE A 52 2.22 -1.17 1.09
CA PHE A 52 2.12 -2.39 0.31
C PHE A 52 1.42 -2.14 -1.03
N ALA A 53 2.05 -2.62 -2.10
CA ALA A 53 1.47 -2.64 -3.41
C ALA A 53 2.06 -3.77 -4.26
N HIS A 54 1.31 -4.28 -5.22
CA HIS A 54 1.86 -5.24 -6.19
C HIS A 54 3.02 -4.62 -6.96
N ARG A 55 4.10 -5.40 -7.17
CA ARG A 55 5.26 -4.98 -7.97
C ARG A 55 4.86 -4.42 -9.34
N LYS A 56 3.92 -5.07 -10.02
CA LYS A 56 3.37 -4.63 -11.31
C LYS A 56 2.59 -3.31 -11.21
N CYS A 57 1.88 -3.08 -10.11
CA CYS A 57 1.13 -1.86 -9.89
C CYS A 57 2.07 -0.67 -9.64
N ILE A 58 3.14 -0.87 -8.88
CA ILE A 58 4.16 0.16 -8.65
C ILE A 58 4.84 0.53 -9.97
N GLN A 59 5.22 -0.47 -10.78
CA GLN A 59 5.82 -0.21 -12.09
C GLN A 59 4.86 0.58 -13.00
N ARG A 60 3.61 0.14 -13.16
CA ARG A 60 2.59 0.86 -13.94
C ARG A 60 2.38 2.31 -13.49
N TRP A 61 2.43 2.55 -12.19
CA TRP A 61 2.36 3.90 -11.64
C TRP A 61 3.59 4.72 -12.05
N CYS A 62 4.80 4.14 -12.00
CA CYS A 62 6.04 4.80 -12.45
C CYS A 62 5.97 5.11 -13.94
N ASP A 63 5.44 4.18 -14.74
CA ASP A 63 5.24 4.36 -16.17
C ASP A 63 4.29 5.51 -16.50
N LYS A 64 3.14 5.58 -15.81
CA LYS A 64 2.12 6.60 -16.05
C LYS A 64 2.55 7.98 -15.56
N LYS A 65 3.24 8.04 -14.42
CA LYS A 65 3.66 9.29 -13.79
C LYS A 65 4.99 9.81 -14.31
N GLY A 66 5.83 8.92 -14.84
CA GLY A 66 7.19 9.26 -15.26
C GLY A 66 8.12 9.59 -14.09
N ASN A 67 7.83 9.09 -12.88
CA ASN A 67 8.70 9.24 -11.72
C ASN A 67 8.83 7.91 -10.94
N ILE A 68 9.89 7.76 -10.16
CA ILE A 68 10.10 6.62 -9.24
C ILE A 68 10.05 7.07 -7.78
N THR A 69 9.41 8.20 -7.48
CA THR A 69 9.39 8.80 -6.15
C THR A 69 8.02 8.68 -5.54
N CYS A 70 7.88 7.94 -4.44
CA CYS A 70 6.60 7.78 -3.75
C CYS A 70 5.94 9.14 -3.46
N GLU A 71 4.66 9.29 -3.77
CA GLU A 71 3.94 10.56 -3.55
C GLU A 71 3.49 10.81 -2.12
N ILE A 72 3.60 9.81 -1.24
CA ILE A 72 3.17 9.91 0.16
C ILE A 72 4.34 10.29 1.06
N CYS A 73 5.48 9.61 0.90
CA CYS A 73 6.67 9.82 1.72
C CYS A 73 7.83 10.50 0.97
N ASN A 74 7.65 10.82 -0.31
CA ASN A 74 8.64 11.50 -1.16
C ASN A 74 9.99 10.76 -1.29
N GLN A 75 10.05 9.48 -0.94
CA GLN A 75 11.24 8.64 -1.09
C GLN A 75 11.26 7.89 -2.41
N VAL A 76 12.46 7.65 -2.94
CA VAL A 76 12.68 6.88 -4.17
C VAL A 76 12.36 5.40 -3.94
N TYR A 77 11.64 4.81 -4.89
CA TYR A 77 11.33 3.39 -4.88
C TYR A 77 12.59 2.54 -5.04
N SER A 78 12.77 1.56 -4.15
CA SER A 78 13.95 0.70 -4.13
C SER A 78 13.65 -0.70 -3.57
N PRO A 79 14.36 -1.76 -4.03
CA PRO A 79 15.28 -1.82 -5.17
C PRO A 79 14.60 -2.23 -6.49
N ASN A 80 15.18 -1.86 -7.63
CA ASN A 80 14.79 -2.29 -8.99
C ASN A 80 13.49 -1.70 -9.56
N TYR A 81 13.14 -0.46 -9.18
CA TYR A 81 12.16 0.33 -9.92
C TYR A 81 12.90 1.32 -10.79
N VAL A 82 12.66 1.22 -12.10
CA VAL A 82 13.25 2.11 -13.09
C VAL A 82 12.16 2.90 -13.76
N LEU A 83 12.48 4.15 -14.10
CA LEU A 83 11.65 4.90 -15.03
C LEU A 83 11.58 4.11 -16.33
N PRO A 84 10.41 4.05 -17.00
CA PRO A 84 10.42 3.60 -18.38
C PRO A 84 11.42 4.43 -19.18
N PRO A 85 12.09 3.84 -20.18
CA PRO A 85 12.78 4.66 -21.17
C PRO A 85 11.74 5.64 -21.71
N THR A 86 12.07 6.92 -21.67
CA THR A 86 11.20 8.02 -22.10
C THR A 86 10.59 7.66 -23.45
N LYS A 87 9.34 7.18 -23.44
CA LYS A 87 8.55 7.20 -24.65
C LYS A 87 8.24 8.67 -24.82
N CYS A 88 8.89 9.28 -25.81
CA CYS A 88 8.49 10.55 -26.38
C CYS A 88 6.98 10.50 -26.63
N CYS A 89 6.19 11.08 -25.74
CA CYS A 89 4.77 11.32 -25.96
C CYS A 89 4.65 12.43 -27.01
N SER A 90 4.83 12.06 -28.27
CA SER A 90 4.23 12.73 -29.41
C SER A 90 3.11 11.81 -29.91
N ASP A 91 1.95 11.89 -29.26
CA ASP A 91 0.61 11.53 -29.76
C ASP A 91 -0.34 11.54 -28.53
N GLU A 92 -1.39 12.35 -28.36
CA GLU A 92 -2.09 13.26 -29.25
C GLU A 92 -2.77 14.38 -28.44
N MET A 93 -2.37 15.63 -28.67
CA MET A 93 -3.27 16.77 -28.60
C MET A 93 -3.38 17.28 -30.04
N GLY A 94 -4.30 16.69 -30.79
CA GLY A 94 -4.40 16.90 -32.23
C GLY A 94 -5.76 16.53 -32.83
N MET A 95 -6.86 16.73 -32.10
CA MET A 95 -8.18 16.80 -32.72
C MET A 95 -8.76 18.21 -32.56
N ASP A 96 -8.33 19.11 -33.45
CA ASP A 96 -9.08 20.31 -33.86
C ASP A 96 -8.67 20.70 -35.30
N LEU A 97 -9.55 20.44 -36.28
CA LEU A 97 -9.86 21.26 -37.47
C LEU A 97 -10.67 20.47 -38.52
N ARG A 98 -11.99 20.68 -38.55
CA ARG A 98 -12.76 20.75 -39.80
C ARG A 98 -13.85 21.81 -39.69
#